data_AF-A0A3B9FHR0-F1
#
_entry.id   AF-A0A3B9FHR0-F1
#
_cell.length_a   1.000
_cell.length_b   1.000
_cell.length_c   1.000
_cell.angle_alpha   90.00
_cell.angle_beta   90.00
_cell.angle_gamma   90.00
#
_symmetry.space_group_name_H-M   'P 1'
#
loop_
_entity.id
_entity.type
_entity.pdbx_description
1 polymer ?
#
loop_
_entity_poly.entity_id
_entity_poly.type
_entity_poly.pdbx_seq_one_letter_code
_entity_poly.pdbx_strand_id
1 'polypeptide(L)'
;MRIAVIGSGISGLASAFLLNSIGDVYLFEKAARLGGHSNTVDAVFDDVAVPVDTGFIVYNPLNYPNLIQLFDLLSVPNQATDMSFSVSLGGGQMEYQGSVKGLIAQPENLLKKRYWSMLSDL
;
A
#
# COMPACT_ATOMS: atom_id res chain seq x y z
N MET A 1 31.41 -11.54 -13.94
CA MET A 1 30.23 -11.90 -14.76
C MET A 1 29.42 -10.63 -14.98
N ARG A 2 28.92 -10.34 -16.19
CA ARG A 2 28.06 -9.18 -16.46
C ARG A 2 26.60 -9.60 -16.46
N ILE A 3 25.75 -8.87 -15.74
CA ILE A 3 24.34 -9.22 -15.52
C ILE A 3 23.48 -8.01 -15.92
N ALA A 4 22.49 -8.22 -16.78
CA ALA A 4 21.52 -7.20 -17.13
C ALA A 4 20.19 -7.46 -16.40
N VAL A 5 19.66 -6.46 -15.72
CA VAL A 5 18.31 -6.47 -15.13
C VAL A 5 17.46 -5.47 -15.92
N ILE A 6 16.35 -5.92 -16.48
CA ILE A 6 15.46 -5.10 -17.31
C ILE A 6 14.18 -4.82 -16.52
N GLY A 7 13.94 -3.54 -16.23
CA GLY A 7 12.86 -3.03 -15.40
C GLY A 7 13.32 -2.76 -13.96
N SER A 8 12.96 -1.58 -13.46
CA SER A 8 13.30 -1.09 -12.12
C SER A 8 12.12 -1.07 -11.15
N GLY A 9 11.11 -1.91 -11.39
CA GLY A 9 10.12 -2.23 -10.36
C GLY A 9 10.76 -2.88 -9.14
N ILE A 10 9.99 -3.07 -8.06
CA ILE A 10 10.50 -3.64 -6.80
C ILE A 10 11.26 -4.96 -6.98
N SER A 11 10.80 -5.85 -7.85
CA SER A 11 11.47 -7.12 -8.15
C SER A 11 12.81 -6.94 -8.87
N GLY A 12 12.88 -6.01 -9.82
CA GLY A 12 14.11 -5.68 -10.55
C GLY A 12 15.15 -5.02 -9.66
N LEU A 13 14.74 -4.05 -8.84
CA LEU A 13 15.61 -3.41 -7.85
C LEU A 13 16.12 -4.41 -6.81
N ALA A 14 15.25 -5.27 -6.26
CA ALA A 14 15.65 -6.29 -5.31
C ALA A 14 16.64 -7.29 -5.94
N SER A 15 16.38 -7.70 -7.19
CA SER A 15 17.27 -8.59 -7.93
C SER A 15 18.64 -7.94 -8.19
N ALA A 16 18.66 -6.69 -8.65
CA ALA A 16 19.89 -5.93 -8.86
C ALA A 16 20.69 -5.77 -7.56
N PHE A 17 20.01 -5.44 -6.46
CA PHE A 17 20.60 -5.31 -5.12
C PHE A 17 21.29 -6.60 -4.66
N LEU A 18 20.61 -7.75 -4.76
CA LEU A 18 21.16 -9.04 -4.32
C LEU A 18 22.31 -9.50 -5.23
N LEU A 19 22.17 -9.32 -6.55
CA LEU A 19 23.16 -9.76 -7.54
C LEU A 19 24.43 -8.90 -7.57
N ASN A 20 24.39 -7.69 -7.02
CA ASN A 20 25.53 -6.77 -6.98
C ASN A 20 26.75 -7.35 -6.25
N SER A 21 26.55 -8.34 -5.37
CA SER A 21 27.64 -9.02 -4.65
C SER A 21 28.38 -10.08 -5.49
N ILE A 22 27.83 -10.49 -6.64
CA ILE A 22 28.34 -11.64 -7.42
C ILE A 22 28.67 -11.31 -8.89
N GLY A 23 28.47 -10.07 -9.32
CA GLY A 23 28.82 -9.66 -10.68
C GLY A 23 28.56 -8.18 -10.96
N ASP A 24 28.96 -7.75 -12.15
CA ASP A 24 28.74 -6.38 -12.64
C ASP A 24 27.29 -6.27 -13.13
N VAL A 25 26.44 -5.60 -12.34
CA VAL A 25 25.01 -5.47 -12.61
C VAL A 25 24.71 -4.17 -13.37
N TYR A 26 23.94 -4.30 -14.45
CA TYR A 26 23.45 -3.19 -15.26
C TYR A 26 21.92 -3.18 -15.22
N LEU A 27 21.34 -2.13 -14.67
CA LEU A 27 19.89 -1.95 -14.60
C LEU A 27 19.42 -1.07 -15.76
N PHE A 28 18.41 -1.54 -16.49
CA PHE A 28 17.79 -0.81 -17.59
C PHE A 28 16.34 -0.51 -17.25
N GLU A 29 15.95 0.76 -17.32
CA GLU A 29 14.57 1.20 -17.11
C GLU A 29 14.13 2.07 -18.30
N LYS A 30 12.88 1.90 -18.72
CA LYS A 30 12.26 2.69 -19.78
C LYS A 30 11.84 4.07 -19.29
N ALA A 31 11.31 4.15 -18.06
CA ALA A 31 10.89 5.39 -17.44
C ALA A 31 12.09 6.25 -17.02
N ALA A 32 11.84 7.55 -16.84
CA ALA A 32 12.84 8.49 -16.31
C ALA A 32 13.05 8.36 -14.79
N ARG A 33 12.40 7.37 -14.15
CA ARG A 33 12.46 7.13 -12.70
C ARG A 33 12.52 5.63 -12.42
N LEU A 34 13.07 5.29 -11.26
CA LEU A 34 13.03 3.94 -10.72
C LEU A 34 11.72 3.68 -9.95
N GLY A 35 11.43 2.42 -9.64
CA GLY A 35 10.37 2.01 -8.70
C GLY A 35 9.14 1.38 -9.36
N GLY A 36 8.90 1.63 -10.66
CA GLY A 36 7.73 1.08 -11.36
C GLY A 36 6.42 1.46 -10.69
N HIS A 37 5.63 0.50 -10.20
CA HIS A 37 4.36 0.78 -9.51
C HIS A 37 4.54 1.45 -8.13
N SER A 38 5.68 1.26 -7.47
CA SER A 38 6.05 2.06 -6.30
C SER A 38 6.33 3.49 -6.77
N ASN A 39 5.47 4.42 -6.37
CA ASN A 39 5.49 5.78 -6.89
C ASN A 39 5.04 6.78 -5.83
N THR A 40 5.95 7.69 -5.49
CA THR A 40 5.70 8.85 -4.63
C THR A 40 5.73 10.10 -5.50
N VAL A 41 4.75 10.98 -5.33
CA VAL A 41 4.70 12.30 -6.00
C VAL A 41 4.58 13.38 -4.94
N ASP A 42 5.20 14.54 -5.18
CA ASP A 42 5.03 15.69 -4.29
C ASP A 42 3.73 16.42 -4.64
N ALA A 43 2.74 16.32 -3.75
CA ALA A 43 1.51 17.09 -3.81
C ALA A 43 1.72 18.45 -3.14
N VAL A 44 1.43 19.54 -3.86
CA VAL A 44 1.63 20.91 -3.37
C VAL A 44 0.32 21.43 -2.78
N PHE A 45 0.35 21.77 -1.49
CA PHE A 45 -0.73 22.42 -0.76
C PHE A 45 -0.23 23.79 -0.29
N ASP A 46 -0.70 24.86 -0.93
CA ASP A 46 -0.17 26.22 -0.77
C ASP A 46 1.36 26.23 -0.97
N ASP A 47 2.13 26.58 0.06
CA ASP A 47 3.60 26.63 0.03
C ASP A 47 4.26 25.33 0.55
N VAL A 48 3.49 24.27 0.80
CA VAL A 48 3.97 23.00 1.38
C VAL A 48 3.89 21.87 0.36
N ALA A 49 5.04 21.28 0.03
CA ALA A 49 5.10 20.03 -0.73
C ALA A 49 5.03 18.82 0.23
N VAL A 50 4.08 17.91 -0.03
CA VAL A 50 3.87 16.70 0.75
C VAL A 50 4.09 15.48 -0.15
N PRO A 51 4.99 14.55 0.21
CA PRO A 51 5.16 13.32 -0.54
C PRO A 51 3.93 12.43 -0.37
N VAL A 52 3.31 12.04 -1.49
CA VAL A 52 2.13 11.18 -1.54
C VAL A 52 2.43 9.95 -2.37
N ASP A 53 2.33 8.78 -1.74
CA ASP A 53 2.41 7.51 -2.44
C ASP A 53 1.12 7.26 -3.22
N THR A 54 1.23 7.15 -4.55
CA THR A 54 0.10 6.89 -5.44
C THR A 54 0.01 5.43 -5.87
N GLY A 55 1.03 4.63 -5.57
CA GLY A 55 1.12 3.22 -5.91
C GLY A 55 1.99 2.49 -4.91
N PHE A 56 1.53 1.32 -4.48
CA PHE A 56 2.09 0.57 -3.37
C PHE A 56 2.26 1.42 -2.09
N ILE A 57 1.15 1.65 -1.39
CA ILE A 57 1.09 2.62 -0.27
C ILE A 57 1.24 1.99 1.12
N VAL A 58 1.04 0.68 1.25
CA VAL A 58 1.06 -0.03 2.53
C VAL A 58 1.61 -1.45 2.36
N TYR A 59 2.14 -1.98 3.44
CA TYR A 59 2.51 -3.39 3.59
C TYR A 59 2.04 -3.92 4.94
N ASN A 60 2.12 -5.23 5.15
CA ASN A 60 1.87 -5.84 6.46
C ASN A 60 2.87 -6.96 6.77
N PRO A 61 3.15 -7.25 8.06
CA PRO A 61 4.12 -8.27 8.45
C PRO A 61 3.86 -9.68 7.94
N LEU A 62 2.58 -10.07 7.82
CA LEU A 62 2.20 -11.42 7.40
C LEU A 62 2.54 -11.66 5.91
N ASN A 63 2.24 -10.69 5.06
CA ASN A 63 2.35 -10.84 3.61
C ASN A 63 3.69 -10.36 3.04
N TYR A 64 4.45 -9.55 3.80
CA TYR A 64 5.66 -8.87 3.29
C TYR A 64 6.92 -9.06 4.16
N PRO A 65 7.24 -10.27 4.65
CA PRO A 65 8.39 -10.48 5.54
C PRO A 65 9.74 -10.13 4.89
N ASN A 66 9.90 -10.35 3.58
CA ASN A 66 11.13 -10.02 2.86
C ASN A 66 11.29 -8.51 2.63
N LEU A 67 10.18 -7.80 2.38
CA LEU A 67 10.22 -6.35 2.20
C LEU A 67 10.57 -5.64 3.51
N ILE A 68 10.02 -6.12 4.63
CA ILE A 68 10.34 -5.59 5.96
C ILE A 68 11.83 -5.74 6.26
N GLN A 69 12.40 -6.94 6.03
CA GLN A 69 13.84 -7.15 6.21
C GLN A 69 14.68 -6.25 5.29
N LEU A 70 14.22 -5.98 4.06
CA LEU A 70 14.88 -5.03 3.18
C LEU A 70 14.83 -3.60 3.73
N PHE A 71 13.68 -3.17 4.25
CA PHE A 71 13.54 -1.87 4.90
C PHE A 71 14.41 -1.74 6.15
N ASP A 72 14.49 -2.79 6.97
CA ASP A 72 15.38 -2.82 8.15
C ASP A 72 16.84 -2.70 7.73
N LEU A 73 17.26 -3.46 6.70
CA LEU A 73 18.62 -3.40 6.16
C LEU A 73 18.98 -2.00 5.62
N LEU A 74 18.02 -1.34 4.98
CA LEU A 74 18.17 0.01 4.43
C LEU A 74 17.86 1.12 5.45
N SER A 75 17.49 0.76 6.68
CA SER A 75 17.04 1.69 7.74
C SER A 75 15.93 2.64 7.28
N VAL A 76 14.96 2.12 6.51
CA VAL A 76 13.81 2.89 6.00
C VAL A 76 12.77 3.06 7.13
N PRO A 77 12.45 4.30 7.53
CA PRO A 77 11.42 4.53 8.53
C PRO A 77 10.04 4.13 7.99
N ASN A 78 9.22 3.58 8.86
CA ASN A 78 7.82 3.27 8.57
C ASN A 78 6.92 3.77 9.69
N GLN A 79 5.65 3.96 9.36
CA GLN A 79 4.63 4.42 10.29
C GLN A 79 3.48 3.42 10.33
N ALA A 80 3.06 3.05 11.53
CA ALA A 80 1.86 2.25 11.71
C ALA A 80 0.64 3.04 11.20
N THR A 81 -0.14 2.41 10.33
CA THR A 81 -1.38 2.97 9.78
C THR A 81 -2.49 1.92 9.85
N ASP A 82 -3.72 2.40 9.99
CA ASP A 82 -4.92 1.55 9.94
C ASP A 82 -5.54 1.66 8.56
N MET A 83 -5.59 0.52 7.85
CA MET A 83 -6.30 0.41 6.57
C MET A 83 -7.78 0.22 6.81
N SER A 84 -8.41 1.26 7.36
CA SER A 84 -9.84 1.24 7.66
C SER A 84 -10.68 1.27 6.39
N PHE A 85 -11.85 0.62 6.45
CA PHE A 85 -12.82 0.58 5.36
C PHE A 85 -14.18 1.08 5.85
N SER A 86 -14.80 1.96 5.07
CA SER A 86 -16.14 2.47 5.35
C SER A 86 -16.97 2.55 4.07
N VAL A 87 -18.28 2.45 4.23
CA VAL A 87 -19.27 2.50 3.15
C VAL A 87 -20.31 3.54 3.52
N SER A 88 -20.68 4.37 2.54
CA SER A 88 -21.85 5.26 2.61
C SER A 88 -22.67 5.11 1.33
N LEU A 89 -23.94 4.77 1.47
CA LEU A 89 -24.86 4.49 0.36
C LEU A 89 -26.06 5.45 0.40
N GLY A 90 -26.53 5.84 -0.78
CA GLY A 90 -27.75 6.62 -0.93
C GLY A 90 -27.69 8.02 -0.28
N GLY A 91 -26.50 8.61 -0.15
CA GLY A 91 -26.32 9.88 0.54
C GLY A 91 -26.48 9.79 2.06
N GLY A 92 -26.03 8.68 2.67
CA GLY A 92 -26.09 8.46 4.12
C GLY A 92 -27.25 7.59 4.60
N GLN A 93 -28.06 7.03 3.70
CA GLN A 93 -29.17 6.13 4.04
C GLN A 93 -28.71 4.81 4.68
N MET A 94 -27.49 4.39 4.37
CA MET A 94 -26.83 3.25 4.99
C MET A 94 -25.33 3.53 5.07
N GLU A 95 -24.82 3.52 6.29
CA GLU A 95 -23.40 3.67 6.57
C GLU A 95 -22.94 2.61 7.56
N TYR A 96 -21.76 2.06 7.30
CA TYR A 96 -21.05 1.20 8.23
C TYR A 96 -19.54 1.28 7.97
N GLN A 97 -18.77 0.89 8.99
CA GLN A 97 -17.31 0.84 8.95
C GLN A 97 -16.85 -0.45 9.63
N GLY A 98 -15.68 -0.97 9.26
CA GLY A 98 -15.22 -2.31 9.65
C GLY A 98 -14.96 -2.56 11.15
N SER A 99 -15.10 -1.56 12.03
CA SER A 99 -15.01 -1.74 13.48
C SER A 99 -16.38 -2.02 14.10
N VAL A 100 -16.41 -2.60 15.30
CA VAL A 100 -17.67 -2.83 16.05
C VAL A 100 -18.47 -1.52 16.22
N LYS A 101 -17.79 -0.41 16.54
CA LYS A 101 -18.43 0.92 16.65
C LYS A 101 -18.95 1.42 15.29
N GLY A 102 -18.21 1.15 14.22
CA GLY A 102 -18.60 1.47 12.85
C GLY A 102 -19.82 0.69 12.37
N LEU A 103 -19.93 -0.59 12.75
CA LEU A 103 -21.08 -1.43 12.43
C LEU A 103 -22.36 -0.99 13.14
N ILE A 104 -22.26 -0.27 14.27
CA ILE A 104 -23.39 0.29 15.01
C ILE A 104 -23.53 1.80 14.83
N ALA A 105 -22.77 2.41 13.91
CA ALA A 105 -22.75 3.86 13.69
C ALA A 105 -24.14 4.42 13.35
N GLN A 106 -24.97 3.59 12.70
CA GLN A 106 -26.38 3.87 12.45
C GLN A 106 -27.24 2.79 13.10
N PRO A 107 -27.71 2.99 14.35
CA PRO A 107 -28.44 1.97 15.11
C PRO A 107 -29.70 1.45 14.41
N GLU A 108 -30.34 2.27 13.57
CA GLU A 108 -31.50 1.87 12.76
C GLU A 108 -31.18 0.71 11.80
N ASN A 109 -29.93 0.55 11.37
CA ASN A 109 -29.52 -0.58 10.53
C ASN A 109 -29.58 -1.91 11.29
N LEU A 110 -29.41 -1.90 12.62
CA LEU A 110 -29.52 -3.11 13.46
C LEU A 110 -30.96 -3.66 13.50
N LEU A 111 -31.96 -2.86 13.14
CA LEU A 111 -33.35 -3.32 13.04
C LEU A 111 -33.67 -3.92 11.66
N LYS A 112 -32.80 -3.75 10.66
CA LYS A 112 -33.04 -4.18 9.27
C LYS A 112 -32.50 -5.58 9.06
N LYS A 113 -33.37 -6.55 8.74
CA LYS A 113 -32.96 -7.94 8.44
C LYS A 113 -31.87 -8.05 7.37
N ARG A 114 -31.95 -7.20 6.34
CA ARG A 114 -30.98 -7.16 5.24
C ARG A 114 -29.57 -6.77 5.71
N TYR A 115 -29.47 -5.95 6.76
CA TYR A 115 -28.18 -5.56 7.32
C TYR A 115 -27.46 -6.76 7.96
N TRP A 116 -28.19 -7.57 8.73
CA TRP A 116 -27.64 -8.80 9.31
C TRP A 116 -27.28 -9.85 8.27
N SER A 117 -28.08 -9.99 7.21
CA SER A 117 -27.75 -10.87 6.07
C SER A 117 -26.45 -10.45 5.39
N MET A 118 -26.23 -9.14 5.22
CA MET A 118 -24.97 -8.63 4.68
C MET A 118 -23.80 -8.93 5.62
N LEU A 119 -23.96 -8.72 6.93
CA LEU A 119 -22.89 -8.98 7.91
C LEU A 119 -22.53 -10.47 8.02
N SER A 120 -23.46 -11.38 7.78
CA SER A 120 -23.17 -12.82 7.78
C SER A 120 -22.43 -13.31 6.53
N ASP A 121 -22.45 -12.53 5.45
CA ASP A 121 -21.77 -12.86 4.18
C ASP A 121 -20.33 -12.32 4.12
N LEU A 122 -19.92 -11.48 5.09
CA LEU A 122 -18.58 -10.92 5.23
C LEU A 122 -17.63 -11.87 5.98
#